data_AF-A0AAD9SBI1-F1
#
_entry.id   AF-A0AAD9SBI1-F1
#
_cell.length_a   1.000
_cell.length_b   1.000
_cell.length_c   1.000
_cell.angle_alpha   90.00
_cell.angle_beta   90.00
_cell.angle_gamma   90.00
#
_symmetry.space_group_name_H-M   'P 1'
#
loop_
_entity.id
_entity.type
_entity.pdbx_description
1 polymer ?
#
loop_
_entity_poly.entity_id
_entity_poly.type
_entity_poly.pdbx_seq_one_letter_code
_entity_poly.pdbx_strand_id
1 'polypeptide(L)'
;MDEYVKEALEAYQPDDPTGPAIIQQAIADIWMGTFIYQFFIDDADLRQSVIDFVIKHRPGTNPRLGDPYRHGSYNFIIEIILDDGIVLFRFPVPGLAVYPDDKVKAEVATIRYVADNTTIPVPHIYHWGTAAENPTGLNVPFIIMDHIPHATTVGQALEDPEFQIPSMSESEKREYRYQQMAEISLQLYSLTSDRIGSLGVPGNGEYRVTSAPLSHHIAYQVINCDVPVAVLPPRDKTYSSSADYLADAADIEIAGLLFMNEKFFKSATDCRDKFVARYLVRDIVRRRHHSTGEFNHSRPHAEVQTEQPRETFRLWGDDFRPENVLLDEKGAVVGVVDWEYTYFAPETYHLNPPWWLLLELVDEYMDKDADSGTSDQEALSHEAENAEDGQGAGEFREQWDELVETYLRALDKAERKLQSNQQIRSQSIDLCSSSSKDQAVAAPIAQQPPLSQLLRHRWEEEMKEYALTTGFTQTHLLDNYFWDYIDESYWGENTLGGHEGRLELLTDPCRMLMDWFVHRRVEEKTVWKPKALLNQVLEQMDGKSSVLVVPHNSRPE
;
A
#
# COMPACT_ATOMS: atom_id res chain seq x y z
N MET A 1 6.39 20.60 -14.08
CA MET A 1 6.46 19.23 -13.56
C MET A 1 7.10 18.32 -14.59
N ASP A 2 6.59 18.29 -15.82
CA ASP A 2 7.08 17.39 -16.90
C ASP A 2 8.58 17.54 -17.25
N GLU A 3 9.12 18.77 -17.32
CA GLU A 3 10.53 18.98 -17.71
C GLU A 3 11.52 18.42 -16.68
N TYR A 4 11.23 18.54 -15.39
CA TYR A 4 12.10 18.04 -14.33
C TYR A 4 11.95 16.52 -14.11
N VAL A 5 10.76 15.96 -14.29
CA VAL A 5 10.60 14.49 -14.32
C VAL A 5 11.42 13.94 -15.48
N LYS A 6 11.42 14.64 -16.63
CA LYS A 6 12.28 14.30 -17.76
C LYS A 6 13.77 14.41 -17.40
N GLU A 7 14.21 15.48 -16.73
CA GLU A 7 15.59 15.62 -16.25
C GLU A 7 15.99 14.51 -15.26
N ALA A 8 15.12 14.17 -14.30
CA ALA A 8 15.35 13.08 -13.36
C ALA A 8 15.49 11.73 -14.08
N LEU A 9 14.60 11.46 -15.04
CA LEU A 9 14.71 10.30 -15.91
C LEU A 9 15.98 10.34 -16.76
N GLU A 10 16.42 11.50 -17.25
CA GLU A 10 17.69 11.68 -17.98
C GLU A 10 18.92 11.38 -17.13
N ALA A 11 18.88 11.72 -15.84
CA ALA A 11 19.95 11.45 -14.88
C ALA A 11 19.96 9.99 -14.37
N TYR A 12 18.79 9.34 -14.28
CA TYR A 12 18.62 7.98 -13.77
C TYR A 12 19.54 6.97 -14.46
N GLN A 13 20.17 6.11 -13.65
CA GLN A 13 20.95 4.97 -14.11
C GLN A 13 20.22 3.65 -13.77
N PRO A 14 20.29 2.59 -14.59
CA PRO A 14 19.55 1.35 -14.33
C PRO A 14 19.94 0.58 -13.05
N ASP A 15 21.10 0.87 -12.48
CA ASP A 15 21.60 0.36 -11.21
C ASP A 15 21.20 1.23 -10.00
N ASP A 16 20.48 2.32 -10.23
CA ASP A 16 19.96 3.18 -9.16
C ASP A 16 18.82 2.46 -8.41
N PRO A 17 18.95 2.28 -7.08
CA PRO A 17 17.98 1.56 -6.23
C PRO A 17 16.59 2.18 -6.26
N THR A 18 16.48 3.49 -6.52
CA THR A 18 15.20 4.20 -6.45
C THR A 18 14.23 3.70 -7.52
N GLY A 19 14.74 3.17 -8.65
CA GLY A 19 13.90 2.59 -9.68
C GLY A 19 12.80 3.55 -10.16
N PRO A 20 11.56 3.06 -10.37
CA PRO A 20 10.43 3.91 -10.75
C PRO A 20 10.10 5.04 -9.76
N ALA A 21 10.48 4.91 -8.48
CA ALA A 21 10.15 5.90 -7.44
C ALA A 21 10.86 7.25 -7.64
N ILE A 22 11.89 7.32 -8.50
CA ILE A 22 12.59 8.57 -8.82
C ILE A 22 11.63 9.61 -9.42
N ILE A 23 10.57 9.16 -10.11
CA ILE A 23 9.54 10.04 -10.66
C ILE A 23 8.78 10.73 -9.53
N GLN A 24 8.32 9.97 -8.54
CA GLN A 24 7.66 10.51 -7.36
C GLN A 24 8.57 11.47 -6.61
N GLN A 25 9.83 11.08 -6.37
CA GLN A 25 10.81 11.91 -5.67
C GLN A 25 11.05 13.23 -6.41
N ALA A 26 11.26 13.17 -7.72
CA ALA A 26 11.43 14.37 -8.54
C ALA A 26 10.23 15.30 -8.44
N ILE A 27 9.00 14.77 -8.59
CA ILE A 27 7.77 15.57 -8.45
C ILE A 27 7.71 16.24 -7.07
N ALA A 28 7.99 15.48 -6.00
CA ALA A 28 8.00 15.98 -4.63
C ALA A 28 8.97 17.15 -4.46
N ASP A 29 10.24 16.97 -4.82
CA ASP A 29 11.31 17.93 -4.59
C ASP A 29 11.08 19.26 -5.31
N ILE A 30 10.63 19.20 -6.58
CA ILE A 30 10.34 20.42 -7.35
C ILE A 30 9.18 21.17 -6.73
N TRP A 31 8.09 20.44 -6.46
CA TRP A 31 6.87 21.06 -5.98
C TRP A 31 7.13 21.67 -4.61
N MET A 32 7.80 20.95 -3.72
CA MET A 32 8.18 21.43 -2.41
C MET A 32 9.11 22.64 -2.48
N GLY A 33 10.21 22.57 -3.24
CA GLY A 33 11.13 23.71 -3.34
C GLY A 33 10.44 24.99 -3.81
N THR A 34 9.54 24.86 -4.78
CA THR A 34 8.73 25.98 -5.28
C THR A 34 7.70 26.46 -4.25
N PHE A 35 6.96 25.52 -3.66
CA PHE A 35 5.90 25.82 -2.71
C PHE A 35 6.43 26.43 -1.41
N ILE A 36 7.55 25.92 -0.89
CA ILE A 36 8.19 26.44 0.31
C ILE A 36 8.62 27.90 0.08
N TYR A 37 9.25 28.20 -1.05
CA TYR A 37 9.62 29.58 -1.37
C TYR A 37 8.37 30.48 -1.49
N GLN A 38 7.38 30.04 -2.27
CA GLN A 38 6.15 30.81 -2.46
C GLN A 38 5.43 31.04 -1.14
N PHE A 39 5.16 29.99 -0.37
CA PHE A 39 4.41 30.05 0.86
C PHE A 39 5.20 30.76 1.96
N PHE A 40 6.42 30.33 2.31
CA PHE A 40 7.12 30.86 3.48
C PHE A 40 7.86 32.19 3.24
N ILE A 41 8.20 32.52 1.99
CA ILE A 41 9.02 33.70 1.68
C ILE A 41 8.20 34.75 0.91
N ASP A 42 7.62 34.39 -0.23
CA ASP A 42 7.10 35.36 -1.20
C ASP A 42 5.67 35.86 -0.89
N ASP A 43 4.74 34.94 -0.65
CA ASP A 43 3.29 35.22 -0.64
C ASP A 43 2.73 35.35 0.79
N ALA A 44 2.84 36.56 1.34
CA ALA A 44 2.32 36.86 2.69
C ALA A 44 0.80 36.74 2.79
N ASP A 45 0.07 37.04 1.72
CA ASP A 45 -1.39 37.01 1.71
C ASP A 45 -1.90 35.57 1.74
N LEU A 46 -1.26 34.66 0.98
CA LEU A 46 -1.53 33.23 1.04
C LEU A 46 -1.27 32.65 2.44
N ARG A 47 -0.13 33.00 3.06
CA ARG A 47 0.18 32.58 4.45
C ARG A 47 -0.92 33.00 5.41
N GLN A 48 -1.31 34.28 5.34
CA GLN A 48 -2.34 34.82 6.23
C GLN A 48 -3.69 34.16 5.96
N SER A 49 -4.03 33.89 4.69
CA SER A 49 -5.27 33.21 4.33
C SER A 49 -5.34 31.79 4.88
N VAL A 50 -4.23 31.04 4.91
CA VAL A 50 -4.19 29.70 5.52
C VAL A 50 -4.37 29.81 7.03
N ILE A 51 -3.65 30.73 7.69
CA ILE A 51 -3.79 30.98 9.14
C ILE A 51 -5.25 31.32 9.49
N ASP A 52 -5.83 32.32 8.83
CA ASP A 52 -7.19 32.78 9.09
C ASP A 52 -8.22 31.66 8.88
N PHE A 53 -8.01 30.84 7.85
CA PHE A 53 -8.88 29.70 7.58
C PHE A 53 -8.78 28.62 8.65
N VAL A 54 -7.57 28.28 9.11
CA VAL A 54 -7.40 27.34 10.23
C VAL A 54 -8.05 27.87 11.50
N ILE A 55 -7.85 29.14 11.84
CA ILE A 55 -8.39 29.78 13.05
C ILE A 55 -9.92 29.84 13.04
N LYS A 56 -10.53 29.97 11.86
CA LYS A 56 -11.99 29.89 11.72
C LYS A 56 -12.54 28.55 12.21
N HIS A 57 -11.81 27.45 12.01
CA HIS A 57 -12.26 26.09 12.33
C HIS A 57 -11.76 25.59 13.69
N ARG A 58 -10.58 26.05 14.11
CA ARG A 58 -10.05 25.85 15.46
C ARG A 58 -9.60 27.21 16.03
N PRO A 59 -10.48 27.93 16.73
CA PRO A 59 -10.13 29.20 17.35
C PRO A 59 -9.02 29.06 18.38
N GLY A 60 -8.09 30.01 18.42
CA GLY A 60 -7.01 30.11 19.40
C GLY A 60 -6.34 31.49 19.36
N THR A 61 -5.39 31.72 20.25
CA THR A 61 -4.66 32.99 20.34
C THR A 61 -3.24 32.88 19.80
N ASN A 62 -2.72 34.02 19.33
CA ASN A 62 -1.34 34.19 18.86
C ASN A 62 -0.91 33.18 17.78
N PRO A 63 -1.65 33.06 16.67
CA PRO A 63 -1.31 32.10 15.63
C PRO A 63 0.01 32.43 14.96
N ARG A 64 0.88 31.42 14.86
CA ARG A 64 2.16 31.49 14.14
C ARG A 64 2.40 30.19 13.38
N LEU A 65 3.14 30.27 12.29
CA LEU A 65 3.58 29.08 11.57
C LEU A 65 4.60 28.30 12.42
N GLY A 66 4.54 26.98 12.35
CA GLY A 66 5.62 26.11 12.82
C GLY A 66 6.84 26.18 11.91
N ASP A 67 8.00 25.89 12.48
CA ASP A 67 9.31 25.88 11.83
C ASP A 67 10.15 24.75 12.46
N PRO A 68 10.67 23.78 11.68
CA PRO A 68 10.59 23.67 10.21
C PRO A 68 9.21 23.24 9.69
N TYR A 69 9.00 23.40 8.38
CA TYR A 69 7.87 22.80 7.68
C TYR A 69 7.98 21.26 7.68
N ARG A 70 6.85 20.55 7.58
CA ARG A 70 6.80 19.09 7.57
C ARG A 70 6.17 18.58 6.28
N HIS A 71 6.72 17.51 5.75
CA HIS A 71 6.16 16.78 4.61
C HIS A 71 6.47 15.30 4.74
N GLY A 72 5.63 14.47 4.13
CA GLY A 72 5.93 13.07 3.85
C GLY A 72 6.02 12.83 2.34
N SER A 73 6.01 11.57 1.93
CA SER A 73 6.12 11.18 0.51
C SER A 73 4.93 11.61 -0.34
N TYR A 74 3.77 11.86 0.28
CA TYR A 74 2.51 12.15 -0.42
C TYR A 74 1.79 13.42 0.03
N ASN A 75 2.15 13.98 1.18
CA ASN A 75 1.40 15.08 1.79
C ASN A 75 2.32 16.16 2.35
N PHE A 76 1.86 17.40 2.26
CA PHE A 76 2.49 18.55 2.89
C PHE A 76 1.68 18.97 4.13
N ILE A 77 2.37 19.36 5.19
CA ILE A 77 1.76 19.75 6.46
C ILE A 77 2.26 21.13 6.86
N ILE A 78 1.32 22.06 7.01
CA ILE A 78 1.57 23.37 7.59
C ILE A 78 1.11 23.31 9.05
N GLU A 79 2.03 23.55 9.97
CA GLU A 79 1.72 23.68 11.40
C GLU A 79 1.31 25.10 11.74
N ILE A 80 0.19 25.24 12.44
CA ILE A 80 -0.25 26.49 13.06
C ILE A 80 -0.13 26.33 14.57
N ILE A 81 0.85 27.00 15.17
CA ILE A 81 1.07 27.03 16.61
C ILE A 81 0.19 28.12 17.22
N LEU A 82 -0.53 27.75 18.26
CA LEU A 82 -1.36 28.59 19.12
C LEU A 82 -0.81 28.56 20.54
N ASP A 83 -1.25 29.47 21.40
CA ASP A 83 -0.84 29.47 22.81
C ASP A 83 -1.28 28.19 23.56
N ASP A 84 -2.33 27.51 23.09
CA ASP A 84 -2.93 26.32 23.71
C ASP A 84 -2.69 24.99 22.97
N GLY A 85 -1.93 25.01 21.87
CA GLY A 85 -1.55 23.80 21.14
C GLY A 85 -1.20 24.03 19.68
N ILE A 86 -1.06 22.94 18.92
CA ILE A 86 -0.69 22.97 17.49
C ILE A 86 -1.83 22.40 16.65
N VAL A 87 -2.15 23.06 15.54
CA VAL A 87 -3.09 22.60 14.50
C VAL A 87 -2.33 22.24 13.25
N LEU A 88 -2.74 21.17 12.58
CA LEU A 88 -2.17 20.78 11.30
C LEU A 88 -3.13 21.15 10.18
N PHE A 89 -2.62 21.85 9.16
CA PHE A 89 -3.25 21.99 7.85
C PHE A 89 -2.51 21.07 6.88
N ARG A 90 -3.10 19.90 6.62
CA ARG A 90 -2.54 18.83 5.79
C ARG A 90 -3.21 18.84 4.42
N PHE A 91 -2.44 18.62 3.36
CA PHE A 91 -2.99 18.41 2.02
C PHE A 91 -2.07 17.52 1.17
N PRO A 92 -2.60 16.79 0.17
CA PRO A 92 -1.79 15.99 -0.73
C PRO A 92 -0.89 16.87 -1.60
N VAL A 93 0.36 16.45 -1.82
CA VAL A 93 1.27 17.09 -2.76
C VAL A 93 0.72 16.95 -4.18
N PRO A 94 0.48 18.05 -4.91
CA PRO A 94 0.05 18.01 -6.30
C PRO A 94 0.97 17.15 -7.17
N GLY A 95 0.38 16.23 -7.95
CA GLY A 95 1.11 15.28 -8.78
C GLY A 95 1.40 13.94 -8.11
N LEU A 96 1.29 13.85 -6.78
CA LEU A 96 1.57 12.61 -6.02
C LEU A 96 0.30 11.94 -5.47
N ALA A 97 -0.89 12.39 -5.86
CA ALA A 97 -2.14 11.79 -5.41
C ALA A 97 -3.05 11.46 -6.59
N VAL A 98 -3.45 10.20 -6.67
CA VAL A 98 -4.49 9.74 -7.60
C VAL A 98 -5.85 10.08 -6.99
N TYR A 99 -6.65 10.87 -7.70
CA TYR A 99 -7.95 11.37 -7.22
C TYR A 99 -7.86 12.05 -5.84
N PRO A 100 -7.16 13.19 -5.71
CA PRO A 100 -6.82 13.79 -4.41
C PRO A 100 -8.04 14.10 -3.54
N ASP A 101 -9.15 14.54 -4.14
CA ASP A 101 -10.41 14.78 -3.40
C ASP A 101 -10.99 13.50 -2.79
N ASP A 102 -10.94 12.37 -3.51
CA ASP A 102 -11.46 11.09 -3.01
C ASP A 102 -10.54 10.52 -1.94
N LYS A 103 -9.22 10.68 -2.11
CA LYS A 103 -8.21 10.29 -1.14
C LYS A 103 -8.45 10.99 0.20
N VAL A 104 -8.61 12.32 0.21
CA VAL A 104 -8.88 13.08 1.43
C VAL A 104 -10.22 12.69 2.05
N LYS A 105 -11.27 12.47 1.24
CA LYS A 105 -12.57 11.97 1.74
C LYS A 105 -12.44 10.63 2.44
N ALA A 106 -11.70 9.70 1.83
CA ALA A 106 -11.49 8.36 2.36
C ALA A 106 -10.67 8.39 3.66
N GLU A 107 -9.58 9.16 3.70
CA GLU A 107 -8.74 9.33 4.90
C GLU A 107 -9.57 9.89 6.08
N VAL A 108 -10.36 10.94 5.85
CA VAL A 108 -11.22 11.51 6.90
C VAL A 108 -12.30 10.53 7.35
N ALA A 109 -12.91 9.79 6.41
CA ALA A 109 -13.91 8.77 6.75
C ALA A 109 -13.30 7.66 7.60
N THR A 110 -12.09 7.21 7.26
CA THR A 110 -11.33 6.20 8.01
C THR A 110 -10.99 6.70 9.42
N ILE A 111 -10.42 7.90 9.56
CA ILE A 111 -10.05 8.45 10.88
C ILE A 111 -11.27 8.46 11.81
N ARG A 112 -12.41 8.96 11.32
CA ARG A 112 -13.63 9.03 12.13
C ARG A 112 -14.21 7.64 12.40
N TYR A 113 -14.21 6.74 11.42
CA TYR A 113 -14.68 5.37 11.60
C TYR A 113 -13.86 4.61 12.65
N VAL A 114 -12.53 4.74 12.61
CA VAL A 114 -11.62 4.14 13.59
C VAL A 114 -11.86 4.72 14.98
N ALA A 115 -12.00 6.05 15.10
CA ALA A 115 -12.30 6.71 16.37
C ALA A 115 -13.63 6.24 17.00
N ASP A 116 -14.66 6.05 16.18
CA ASP A 116 -16.00 5.68 16.63
C ASP A 116 -16.10 4.19 17.05
N ASN A 117 -15.23 3.33 16.51
CA ASN A 117 -15.39 1.88 16.57
C ASN A 117 -14.23 1.15 17.25
N THR A 118 -13.17 1.85 17.64
CA THR A 118 -11.99 1.25 18.28
C THR A 118 -11.51 2.08 19.46
N THR A 119 -10.47 1.60 20.13
CA THR A 119 -9.73 2.38 21.13
C THR A 119 -8.43 2.98 20.58
N ILE A 120 -8.19 2.85 19.27
CA ILE A 120 -7.01 3.41 18.61
C ILE A 120 -7.10 4.94 18.69
N PRO A 121 -6.12 5.61 19.32
CA PRO A 121 -6.10 7.06 19.36
C PRO A 121 -5.76 7.61 17.97
N VAL A 122 -6.60 8.48 17.44
CA VAL A 122 -6.44 9.10 16.11
C VAL A 122 -6.65 10.62 16.22
N PRO A 123 -6.12 11.43 15.30
CA PRO A 123 -6.24 12.88 15.38
C PRO A 123 -7.70 13.33 15.23
N HIS A 124 -8.12 14.35 16.00
CA HIS A 124 -9.42 14.96 15.78
C HIS A 124 -9.42 15.79 14.50
N ILE A 125 -10.46 15.63 13.67
CA ILE A 125 -10.67 16.41 12.45
C ILE A 125 -11.57 17.61 12.74
N TYR A 126 -10.99 18.81 12.78
CA TYR A 126 -11.73 20.08 12.91
C TYR A 126 -12.52 20.41 11.64
N HIS A 127 -11.87 20.26 10.49
CA HIS A 127 -12.47 20.54 9.20
C HIS A 127 -11.70 19.83 8.09
N TRP A 128 -12.32 19.71 6.91
CA TRP A 128 -11.71 19.17 5.71
C TRP A 128 -12.54 19.62 4.51
N GLY A 129 -11.98 19.53 3.31
CA GLY A 129 -12.71 19.85 2.09
C GLY A 129 -11.98 19.42 0.82
N THR A 130 -12.71 19.42 -0.28
CA THR A 130 -12.19 19.24 -1.64
C THR A 130 -11.39 20.46 -2.11
N ALA A 131 -10.66 20.33 -3.22
CA ALA A 131 -9.95 21.45 -3.85
C ALA A 131 -10.87 22.65 -4.13
N ALA A 132 -12.10 22.38 -4.61
CA ALA A 132 -13.09 23.41 -4.91
C ALA A 132 -13.65 24.11 -3.66
N GLU A 133 -13.58 23.46 -2.50
CA GLU A 133 -14.03 23.99 -1.21
C GLU A 133 -12.91 24.71 -0.46
N ASN A 134 -11.66 24.63 -0.94
CA ASN A 134 -10.51 25.27 -0.31
C ASN A 134 -10.48 26.78 -0.59
N PRO A 135 -10.70 27.64 0.42
CA PRO A 135 -10.81 29.09 0.20
C PRO A 135 -9.46 29.82 0.13
N THR A 136 -8.34 29.10 0.32
CA THR A 136 -7.00 29.69 0.46
C THR A 136 -6.36 30.06 -0.88
N GLY A 137 -6.94 29.60 -2.00
CA GLY A 137 -6.35 29.76 -3.33
C GLY A 137 -5.34 28.65 -3.70
N LEU A 138 -5.00 27.74 -2.78
CA LEU A 138 -4.09 26.61 -3.05
C LEU A 138 -4.67 25.60 -4.07
N ASN A 139 -6.00 25.55 -4.23
CA ASN A 139 -6.69 24.63 -5.14
C ASN A 139 -6.31 23.14 -4.92
N VAL A 140 -6.17 22.75 -3.65
CA VAL A 140 -5.90 21.37 -3.19
C VAL A 140 -6.95 20.97 -2.14
N PRO A 141 -7.36 19.70 -2.07
CA PRO A 141 -8.14 19.24 -0.92
C PRO A 141 -7.28 19.28 0.33
N PHE A 142 -7.92 19.35 1.50
CA PHE A 142 -7.20 19.59 2.75
C PHE A 142 -7.89 18.94 3.95
N ILE A 143 -7.13 18.78 5.01
CA ILE A 143 -7.57 18.34 6.33
C ILE A 143 -7.01 19.33 7.37
N ILE A 144 -7.88 19.85 8.24
CA ILE A 144 -7.53 20.63 9.43
C ILE A 144 -7.74 19.72 10.63
N MET A 145 -6.66 19.35 11.30
CA MET A 145 -6.70 18.34 12.35
C MET A 145 -5.77 18.64 13.52
N ASP A 146 -5.88 17.85 14.58
CA ASP A 146 -4.97 17.89 15.71
C ASP A 146 -3.54 17.53 15.32
N HIS A 147 -2.60 18.24 15.92
CA HIS A 147 -1.29 17.68 16.20
C HIS A 147 -1.39 16.90 17.52
N ILE A 148 -1.07 15.61 17.50
CA ILE A 148 -1.02 14.78 18.70
C ILE A 148 0.33 15.00 19.39
N PRO A 149 0.40 15.51 20.63
CA PRO A 149 1.67 15.62 21.35
C PRO A 149 2.28 14.23 21.58
N HIS A 150 3.53 14.05 21.19
CA HIS A 150 4.27 12.81 21.29
C HIS A 150 5.76 13.09 21.47
N ALA A 151 6.50 12.09 21.96
CA ALA A 151 7.95 12.15 22.14
C ALA A 151 8.70 11.62 20.90
N THR A 152 8.19 10.56 20.28
CA THR A 152 8.81 9.87 19.14
C THR A 152 7.77 9.00 18.42
N THR A 153 8.14 8.33 17.32
CA THR A 153 7.35 7.28 16.66
C THR A 153 7.81 5.88 17.11
N VAL A 154 7.06 4.83 16.79
CA VAL A 154 7.53 3.46 17.05
C VAL A 154 8.77 3.16 16.21
N GLY A 155 8.81 3.59 14.95
CA GLY A 155 9.96 3.40 14.05
C GLY A 155 11.23 4.04 14.61
N GLN A 156 11.18 5.35 14.89
CA GLN A 156 12.30 6.07 15.50
C GLN A 156 12.72 5.46 16.85
N ALA A 157 11.79 4.96 17.65
CA ALA A 157 12.12 4.30 18.91
C ALA A 157 12.76 2.91 18.73
N LEU A 158 12.50 2.21 17.61
CA LEU A 158 13.14 0.94 17.29
C LEU A 158 14.62 1.13 16.94
N GLU A 159 14.94 2.23 16.27
CA GLU A 159 16.30 2.63 15.89
C GLU A 159 17.07 3.34 17.01
N ASP A 160 16.39 4.03 17.93
CA ASP A 160 17.02 4.81 19.00
C ASP A 160 17.38 3.95 20.23
N PRO A 161 18.69 3.63 20.45
CA PRO A 161 19.12 2.89 21.63
C PRO A 161 19.03 3.72 22.93
N GLU A 162 18.97 5.05 22.83
CA GLU A 162 18.86 5.96 23.95
C GLU A 162 17.42 6.13 24.43
N PHE A 163 16.42 5.77 23.62
CA PHE A 163 15.02 5.81 24.04
C PHE A 163 14.74 4.77 25.15
N GLN A 164 14.66 5.25 26.39
CA GLN A 164 14.45 4.43 27.57
C GLN A 164 12.98 4.32 27.94
N ILE A 165 12.46 3.09 27.98
CA ILE A 165 11.17 2.78 28.59
C ILE A 165 11.43 2.42 30.06
N PRO A 166 10.91 3.20 31.04
CA PRO A 166 11.19 2.95 32.45
C PRO A 166 10.82 1.52 32.87
N SER A 167 11.74 0.86 33.59
CA SER A 167 11.54 -0.50 34.13
C SER A 167 11.43 -1.64 33.11
N MET A 168 11.99 -1.46 31.90
CA MET A 168 12.06 -2.48 30.86
C MET A 168 13.50 -2.72 30.38
N SER A 169 13.90 -3.97 30.17
CA SER A 169 15.22 -4.29 29.59
C SER A 169 15.24 -4.08 28.07
N GLU A 170 16.43 -3.89 27.47
CA GLU A 170 16.56 -3.69 26.01
C GLU A 170 15.87 -4.81 25.21
N SER A 171 16.06 -6.06 25.60
CA SER A 171 15.45 -7.22 24.95
C SER A 171 13.91 -7.24 25.04
N GLU A 172 13.32 -6.55 26.01
CA GLU A 172 11.86 -6.46 26.19
C GLU A 172 11.25 -5.28 25.43
N LYS A 173 12.03 -4.23 25.13
CA LYS A 173 11.54 -3.00 24.47
C LYS A 173 10.99 -3.27 23.07
N ARG A 174 11.74 -4.00 22.23
CA ARG A 174 11.31 -4.34 20.86
C ARG A 174 10.00 -5.14 20.90
N GLU A 175 9.94 -6.18 21.72
CA GLU A 175 8.72 -6.99 21.85
C GLU A 175 7.53 -6.16 22.40
N TYR A 176 7.77 -5.22 23.32
CA TYR A 176 6.71 -4.31 23.81
C TYR A 176 6.20 -3.36 22.72
N ARG A 177 7.08 -2.79 21.89
CA ARG A 177 6.70 -1.95 20.75
C ARG A 177 5.88 -2.75 19.74
N TYR A 178 6.33 -3.95 19.38
CA TYR A 178 5.58 -4.87 18.53
C TYR A 178 4.24 -5.27 19.14
N GLN A 179 4.16 -5.41 20.47
CA GLN A 179 2.90 -5.72 21.14
C GLN A 179 1.90 -4.58 20.94
N GLN A 180 2.33 -3.33 21.03
CA GLN A 180 1.47 -2.17 20.78
C GLN A 180 1.01 -2.11 19.31
N MET A 181 1.90 -2.41 18.35
CA MET A 181 1.53 -2.54 16.93
C MET A 181 0.48 -3.64 16.72
N ALA A 182 0.71 -4.82 17.32
CA ALA A 182 -0.21 -5.95 17.26
C ALA A 182 -1.58 -5.65 17.89
N GLU A 183 -1.63 -4.89 18.99
CA GLU A 183 -2.88 -4.43 19.62
C GLU A 183 -3.70 -3.52 18.69
N ILE A 184 -3.04 -2.71 17.85
CA ILE A 184 -3.70 -1.91 16.80
C ILE A 184 -4.18 -2.81 15.67
N SER A 185 -3.32 -3.70 15.16
CA SER A 185 -3.66 -4.65 14.08
C SER A 185 -4.88 -5.51 14.42
N LEU A 186 -4.97 -6.02 15.64
CA LEU A 186 -6.12 -6.81 16.12
C LEU A 186 -7.43 -5.99 16.13
N GLN A 187 -7.34 -4.70 16.46
CA GLN A 187 -8.51 -3.81 16.41
C GLN A 187 -8.93 -3.54 14.97
N LEU A 188 -7.99 -3.28 14.06
CA LEU A 188 -8.28 -3.13 12.62
C LEU A 188 -8.88 -4.41 12.02
N TYR A 189 -8.34 -5.58 12.38
CA TYR A 189 -8.89 -6.88 12.00
C TYR A 189 -10.33 -7.07 12.51
N SER A 190 -10.72 -6.48 13.63
CA SER A 190 -12.09 -6.60 14.14
C SER A 190 -13.15 -5.82 13.33
N LEU A 191 -12.72 -4.89 12.48
CA LEU A 191 -13.58 -4.07 11.63
C LEU A 191 -13.85 -4.81 10.32
N THR A 192 -15.12 -5.09 10.02
CA THR A 192 -15.50 -5.87 8.84
C THR A 192 -16.36 -5.12 7.85
N SER A 193 -16.33 -5.57 6.59
CA SER A 193 -17.28 -5.17 5.56
C SER A 193 -17.63 -6.34 4.64
N ASP A 194 -18.79 -6.24 3.98
CA ASP A 194 -19.22 -7.12 2.89
C ASP A 194 -18.69 -6.69 1.51
N ARG A 195 -17.89 -5.61 1.45
CA ARG A 195 -17.27 -5.08 0.23
C ARG A 195 -15.78 -4.76 0.41
N ILE A 196 -15.00 -5.01 -0.65
CA ILE A 196 -13.67 -4.43 -0.82
C ILE A 196 -13.82 -3.04 -1.44
N GLY A 197 -13.16 -2.04 -0.86
CA GLY A 197 -13.19 -0.65 -1.31
C GLY A 197 -12.86 0.35 -0.20
N SER A 198 -12.72 1.61 -0.57
CA SER A 198 -12.44 2.69 0.38
C SER A 198 -13.71 3.20 1.07
N LEU A 199 -13.52 3.61 2.32
CA LEU A 199 -14.56 4.19 3.17
C LEU A 199 -15.01 5.56 2.65
N GLY A 200 -16.28 5.85 2.84
CA GLY A 200 -16.83 7.19 2.66
C GLY A 200 -18.05 7.40 3.56
N VAL A 201 -18.47 8.66 3.66
CA VAL A 201 -19.65 9.07 4.43
C VAL A 201 -20.65 9.73 3.47
N PRO A 202 -21.55 8.96 2.83
CA PRO A 202 -22.62 9.49 2.02
C PRO A 202 -23.53 10.44 2.81
N GLY A 203 -24.41 11.18 2.11
CA GLY A 203 -25.20 12.28 2.69
C GLY A 203 -26.15 11.93 3.84
N ASN A 204 -26.29 10.66 4.21
CA ASN A 204 -27.00 10.20 5.41
C ASN A 204 -26.14 10.18 6.68
N GLY A 205 -24.82 10.45 6.58
CA GLY A 205 -23.90 10.49 7.70
C GLY A 205 -23.40 9.11 8.18
N GLU A 206 -23.80 8.02 7.53
CA GLU A 206 -23.36 6.66 7.87
C GLU A 206 -22.11 6.29 7.08
N TYR A 207 -21.16 5.61 7.73
CA TYR A 207 -20.00 5.02 7.04
C TYR A 207 -20.44 3.91 6.08
N ARG A 208 -19.88 3.90 4.87
CA ARG A 208 -20.04 2.82 3.88
C ARG A 208 -18.79 2.70 3.02
N VAL A 209 -18.60 1.53 2.41
CA VAL A 209 -17.67 1.39 1.28
C VAL A 209 -18.32 2.07 0.07
N THR A 210 -17.70 3.15 -0.43
CA THR A 210 -18.33 4.02 -1.46
C THR A 210 -17.56 4.12 -2.77
N SER A 211 -16.29 3.74 -2.79
CA SER A 211 -15.44 3.82 -3.98
C SER A 211 -14.56 2.59 -4.11
N ALA A 212 -13.95 2.44 -5.27
CA ALA A 212 -12.85 1.51 -5.48
C ALA A 212 -11.74 1.71 -4.43
N PRO A 213 -10.96 0.66 -4.10
CA PRO A 213 -9.78 0.80 -3.26
C PRO A 213 -8.85 1.88 -3.80
N LEU A 214 -8.59 2.90 -2.99
CA LEU A 214 -7.52 3.87 -3.22
C LEU A 214 -6.25 3.33 -2.56
N SER A 215 -5.72 2.22 -3.08
CA SER A 215 -4.55 1.54 -2.52
C SER A 215 -3.23 2.22 -2.91
N HIS A 216 -2.18 1.95 -2.14
CA HIS A 216 -0.82 2.37 -2.49
C HIS A 216 -0.39 1.73 -3.82
N HIS A 217 -0.81 0.50 -4.09
CA HIS A 217 -0.61 -0.15 -5.39
C HIS A 217 -1.15 0.71 -6.56
N ILE A 218 -2.37 1.25 -6.47
CA ILE A 218 -2.90 2.14 -7.53
C ILE A 218 -2.05 3.42 -7.65
N ALA A 219 -1.65 4.02 -6.53
CA ALA A 219 -0.82 5.22 -6.52
C ALA A 219 0.53 4.96 -7.21
N TYR A 220 1.22 3.88 -6.83
CA TYR A 220 2.49 3.47 -7.42
C TYR A 220 2.38 3.27 -8.93
N GLN A 221 1.34 2.57 -9.40
CA GLN A 221 1.16 2.28 -10.82
C GLN A 221 0.92 3.56 -11.64
N VAL A 222 0.14 4.52 -11.12
CA VAL A 222 -0.13 5.77 -11.85
C VAL A 222 1.07 6.72 -11.81
N ILE A 223 1.70 6.87 -10.65
CA ILE A 223 2.73 7.90 -10.44
C ILE A 223 4.09 7.39 -10.93
N ASN A 224 4.48 6.19 -10.52
CA ASN A 224 5.82 5.64 -10.78
C ASN A 224 5.90 4.84 -12.09
N CYS A 225 4.80 4.17 -12.49
CA CYS A 225 4.75 3.42 -13.75
C CYS A 225 4.03 4.16 -14.90
N ASP A 226 3.62 5.42 -14.71
CA ASP A 226 2.90 6.23 -15.70
C ASP A 226 1.62 5.55 -16.26
N VAL A 227 0.96 4.70 -15.45
CA VAL A 227 -0.29 4.04 -15.86
C VAL A 227 -1.39 5.10 -15.98
N PRO A 228 -2.01 5.28 -17.16
CA PRO A 228 -3.06 6.27 -17.31
C PRO A 228 -4.29 5.90 -16.48
N VAL A 229 -4.86 6.86 -15.75
CA VAL A 229 -6.06 6.65 -14.90
C VAL A 229 -7.26 6.05 -15.66
N ALA A 230 -7.34 6.25 -16.98
CA ALA A 230 -8.37 5.66 -17.84
C ALA A 230 -8.24 4.12 -18.00
N VAL A 231 -7.10 3.56 -17.61
CA VAL A 231 -6.81 2.12 -17.61
C VAL A 231 -7.35 1.44 -16.34
N LEU A 232 -7.40 2.17 -15.23
CA LEU A 232 -7.83 1.67 -13.93
C LEU A 232 -9.30 1.21 -13.95
N PRO A 233 -9.71 0.36 -12.99
CA PRO A 233 -11.12 0.07 -12.75
C PRO A 233 -11.95 1.35 -12.51
N PRO A 234 -13.26 1.34 -12.79
CA PRO A 234 -14.13 2.47 -12.50
C PRO A 234 -14.02 2.93 -11.04
N ARG A 235 -14.07 4.25 -10.80
CA ARG A 235 -13.89 4.86 -9.46
C ARG A 235 -14.89 4.37 -8.41
N ASP A 236 -16.06 3.89 -8.83
CA ASP A 236 -17.12 3.36 -7.98
C ASP A 236 -17.14 1.82 -7.91
N LYS A 237 -16.20 1.13 -8.57
CA LYS A 237 -16.13 -0.34 -8.58
C LYS A 237 -15.62 -0.86 -7.23
N THR A 238 -16.57 -1.31 -6.41
CA THR A 238 -16.31 -2.10 -5.20
C THR A 238 -16.44 -3.60 -5.52
N TYR A 239 -15.88 -4.47 -4.67
CA TYR A 239 -15.87 -5.92 -4.93
C TYR A 239 -16.56 -6.69 -3.80
N SER A 240 -17.19 -7.82 -4.14
CA SER A 240 -17.77 -8.77 -3.17
C SER A 240 -16.98 -10.07 -3.09
N SER A 241 -15.87 -10.18 -3.82
CA SER A 241 -14.97 -11.32 -3.79
C SER A 241 -13.53 -10.86 -3.93
N SER A 242 -12.66 -11.46 -3.13
CA SER A 242 -11.21 -11.29 -3.23
C SER A 242 -10.70 -11.74 -4.60
N ALA A 243 -11.34 -12.72 -5.23
CA ALA A 243 -10.92 -13.22 -6.54
C ALA A 243 -11.11 -12.17 -7.64
N ASP A 244 -12.24 -11.46 -7.66
CA ASP A 244 -12.48 -10.37 -8.61
C ASP A 244 -11.53 -9.19 -8.37
N TYR A 245 -11.28 -8.84 -7.10
CA TYR A 245 -10.35 -7.77 -6.73
C TYR A 245 -8.91 -8.10 -7.17
N LEU A 246 -8.42 -9.29 -6.84
CA LEU A 246 -7.06 -9.73 -7.19
C LEU A 246 -6.90 -9.91 -8.71
N ALA A 247 -7.96 -10.28 -9.44
CA ALA A 247 -7.92 -10.34 -10.90
C ALA A 247 -7.69 -8.95 -11.52
N ASP A 248 -8.43 -7.94 -11.04
CA ASP A 248 -8.21 -6.55 -11.45
C ASP A 248 -6.82 -6.06 -11.02
N ALA A 249 -6.34 -6.41 -9.82
CA ALA A 249 -5.00 -6.06 -9.36
C ALA A 249 -3.90 -6.67 -10.25
N ALA A 250 -4.03 -7.94 -10.65
CA ALA A 250 -3.10 -8.58 -11.58
C ALA A 250 -3.14 -7.96 -12.99
N ASP A 251 -4.31 -7.55 -13.48
CA ASP A 251 -4.42 -6.81 -14.74
C ASP A 251 -3.75 -5.42 -14.65
N ILE A 252 -3.80 -4.78 -13.48
CA ILE A 252 -3.10 -3.52 -13.20
C ILE A 252 -1.58 -3.73 -13.18
N GLU A 253 -1.07 -4.85 -12.66
CA GLU A 253 0.36 -5.17 -12.73
C GLU A 253 0.86 -5.29 -14.18
N ILE A 254 0.05 -5.90 -15.06
CA ILE A 254 0.33 -5.92 -16.50
C ILE A 254 0.30 -4.51 -17.08
N ALA A 255 -0.62 -3.66 -16.62
CA ALA A 255 -0.65 -2.25 -17.01
C ALA A 255 0.61 -1.51 -16.56
N GLY A 256 1.10 -1.75 -15.34
CA GLY A 256 2.35 -1.24 -14.81
C GLY A 256 3.51 -1.54 -15.74
N LEU A 257 3.73 -2.82 -16.03
CA LEU A 257 4.72 -3.24 -17.00
C LEU A 257 4.48 -2.59 -18.36
N LEU A 258 3.23 -2.47 -18.81
CA LEU A 258 2.88 -1.90 -20.10
C LEU A 258 3.20 -0.40 -20.18
N PHE A 259 2.99 0.39 -19.14
CA PHE A 259 3.13 1.84 -19.18
C PHE A 259 4.43 2.37 -18.60
N MET A 260 5.16 1.55 -17.84
CA MET A 260 6.46 1.88 -17.27
C MET A 260 7.47 2.41 -18.32
N ASN A 261 8.33 3.33 -17.87
CA ASN A 261 9.42 3.88 -18.67
C ASN A 261 10.48 2.80 -18.93
N GLU A 262 11.01 2.75 -20.16
CA GLU A 262 11.99 1.73 -20.56
C GLU A 262 13.32 1.82 -19.79
N LYS A 263 13.63 2.99 -19.21
CA LYS A 263 14.83 3.19 -18.39
C LYS A 263 14.86 2.32 -17.13
N PHE A 264 13.69 1.90 -16.65
CA PHE A 264 13.57 1.03 -15.47
C PHE A 264 13.79 -0.45 -15.81
N PHE A 265 14.09 -0.79 -17.07
CA PHE A 265 14.56 -2.13 -17.42
C PHE A 265 16.09 -2.15 -17.49
N LYS A 266 16.70 -3.05 -16.73
CA LYS A 266 18.16 -3.23 -16.72
C LYS A 266 18.67 -3.84 -18.02
N SER A 267 17.85 -4.71 -18.63
CA SER A 267 18.17 -5.38 -19.87
C SER A 267 16.93 -5.94 -20.56
N ALA A 268 17.12 -6.47 -21.76
CA ALA A 268 16.09 -7.24 -22.44
C ALA A 268 15.72 -8.53 -21.69
N THR A 269 16.62 -9.09 -20.88
CA THR A 269 16.35 -10.26 -20.03
C THR A 269 15.48 -9.85 -18.85
N ASP A 270 15.84 -8.78 -18.14
CA ASP A 270 15.04 -8.24 -17.03
C ASP A 270 13.61 -7.91 -17.47
N CYS A 271 13.42 -7.27 -18.64
CA CYS A 271 12.08 -7.04 -19.19
C CYS A 271 11.27 -8.34 -19.41
N ARG A 272 11.93 -9.42 -19.85
CA ARG A 272 11.28 -10.73 -20.03
C ARG A 272 10.98 -11.41 -18.69
N ASP A 273 11.87 -11.30 -17.71
CA ASP A 273 11.65 -11.81 -16.36
C ASP A 273 10.44 -11.13 -15.71
N LYS A 274 10.40 -9.79 -15.75
CA LYS A 274 9.28 -8.98 -15.27
C LYS A 274 7.96 -9.31 -15.99
N PHE A 275 8.02 -9.63 -17.29
CA PHE A 275 6.87 -10.08 -18.06
C PHE A 275 6.37 -11.45 -17.59
N VAL A 276 7.27 -12.43 -17.48
CA VAL A 276 6.92 -13.79 -17.07
C VAL A 276 6.36 -13.82 -15.66
N ALA A 277 6.98 -13.10 -14.71
CA ALA A 277 6.50 -12.99 -13.34
C ALA A 277 5.03 -12.52 -13.29
N ARG A 278 4.73 -11.37 -13.93
CA ARG A 278 3.36 -10.82 -13.93
C ARG A 278 2.37 -11.68 -14.70
N TYR A 279 2.77 -12.27 -15.83
CA TYR A 279 1.92 -13.19 -16.58
C TYR A 279 1.54 -14.41 -15.75
N LEU A 280 2.51 -15.01 -15.05
CA LEU A 280 2.32 -16.21 -14.24
C LEU A 280 1.54 -15.92 -12.95
N VAL A 281 1.78 -14.78 -12.28
CA VAL A 281 0.96 -14.30 -11.15
C VAL A 281 -0.50 -14.13 -11.59
N ARG A 282 -0.72 -13.48 -12.74
CA ARG A 282 -2.05 -13.29 -13.30
C ARG A 282 -2.74 -14.62 -13.61
N ASP A 283 -2.00 -15.58 -14.15
CA ASP A 283 -2.52 -16.91 -14.44
C ASP A 283 -2.87 -17.68 -13.15
N ILE A 284 -2.06 -17.60 -12.09
CA ILE A 284 -2.40 -18.14 -10.76
C ILE A 284 -3.75 -17.58 -10.28
N VAL A 285 -3.90 -16.25 -10.29
CA VAL A 285 -5.12 -15.56 -9.83
C VAL A 285 -6.34 -16.00 -10.65
N ARG A 286 -6.20 -16.09 -11.97
CA ARG A 286 -7.30 -16.52 -12.87
C ARG A 286 -7.69 -17.98 -12.66
N ARG A 287 -6.73 -18.88 -12.47
CA ARG A 287 -7.04 -20.31 -12.20
C ARG A 287 -7.77 -20.48 -10.87
N ARG A 288 -7.44 -19.67 -9.86
CA ARG A 288 -8.15 -19.63 -8.57
C ARG A 288 -9.57 -19.12 -8.74
N HIS A 289 -9.75 -18.06 -9.52
CA HIS A 289 -11.06 -17.50 -9.87
C HIS A 289 -11.96 -18.51 -10.58
N HIS A 290 -11.43 -19.28 -11.53
CA HIS A 290 -12.21 -20.31 -12.21
C HIS A 290 -12.49 -21.54 -11.32
N SER A 291 -11.55 -21.94 -10.47
CA SER A 291 -11.72 -23.07 -9.54
C SER A 291 -12.86 -22.82 -8.52
N THR A 292 -13.05 -21.57 -8.08
CA THR A 292 -14.20 -21.21 -7.23
C THR A 292 -15.52 -21.20 -8.01
N GLY A 293 -15.48 -20.96 -9.33
CA GLY A 293 -16.62 -21.06 -10.24
C GLY A 293 -17.03 -22.48 -10.63
N GLU A 294 -16.09 -23.42 -10.78
CA GLU A 294 -16.36 -24.79 -11.27
C GLU A 294 -17.02 -25.72 -10.23
N PHE A 295 -16.91 -25.43 -8.94
CA PHE A 295 -17.71 -26.12 -7.90
C PHE A 295 -19.23 -25.95 -8.11
N ASN A 296 -19.67 -24.99 -8.94
CA ASN A 296 -21.08 -24.72 -9.20
C ASN A 296 -21.71 -25.57 -10.32
N HIS A 297 -20.97 -26.38 -11.09
CA HIS A 297 -21.54 -27.07 -12.25
C HIS A 297 -21.34 -28.60 -12.31
N SER A 298 -20.65 -29.21 -11.33
CA SER A 298 -20.29 -30.64 -11.40
C SER A 298 -20.84 -31.53 -10.27
N ARG A 299 -21.97 -31.16 -9.65
CA ARG A 299 -22.75 -32.10 -8.81
C ARG A 299 -24.21 -32.19 -9.28
N PRO A 300 -24.57 -33.23 -10.06
CA PRO A 300 -25.95 -33.64 -10.13
C PRO A 300 -26.23 -34.44 -8.85
N HIS A 301 -26.83 -33.81 -7.84
CA HIS A 301 -27.82 -34.40 -6.93
C HIS A 301 -28.03 -33.54 -5.66
N ALA A 302 -29.32 -33.27 -5.39
CA ALA A 302 -29.94 -32.70 -4.20
C ALA A 302 -29.81 -31.18 -4.00
N GLU A 303 -30.93 -30.51 -4.25
CA GLU A 303 -31.28 -29.16 -3.80
C GLU A 303 -31.11 -29.05 -2.27
N VAL A 304 -29.96 -28.54 -1.85
CA VAL A 304 -29.87 -27.67 -0.68
C VAL A 304 -29.09 -26.46 -1.19
N GLN A 305 -29.78 -25.34 -1.42
CA GLN A 305 -29.13 -24.04 -1.55
C GLN A 305 -28.55 -23.68 -0.17
N THR A 306 -27.43 -24.30 0.20
CA THR A 306 -26.55 -23.69 1.19
C THR A 306 -25.95 -22.48 0.49
N GLU A 307 -26.46 -21.28 0.78
CA GLU A 307 -25.79 -20.04 0.40
C GLU A 307 -24.30 -20.19 0.73
N GLN A 308 -23.43 -20.03 -0.27
CA GLN A 308 -22.00 -19.97 0.02
C GLN A 308 -21.78 -18.83 1.02
N PRO A 309 -20.96 -19.04 2.06
CA PRO A 309 -20.69 -17.99 3.02
C PRO A 309 -20.12 -16.79 2.26
N ARG A 310 -20.75 -15.62 2.45
CA ARG A 310 -20.24 -14.36 1.87
C ARG A 310 -18.85 -14.10 2.43
N GLU A 311 -17.91 -13.76 1.54
CA GLU A 311 -16.58 -13.31 1.97
C GLU A 311 -16.72 -12.08 2.87
N THR A 312 -15.85 -12.00 3.88
CA THR A 312 -15.78 -10.87 4.80
C THR A 312 -14.42 -10.21 4.64
N PHE A 313 -14.43 -8.88 4.55
CA PHE A 313 -13.25 -8.07 4.30
C PHE A 313 -12.89 -7.30 5.56
N ARG A 314 -11.61 -6.96 5.71
CA ARG A 314 -11.03 -6.38 6.92
C ARG A 314 -10.47 -5.00 6.60
N LEU A 315 -10.56 -4.04 7.52
CA LEU A 315 -9.94 -2.73 7.31
C LEU A 315 -8.41 -2.91 7.28
N TRP A 316 -7.77 -2.43 6.22
CA TRP A 316 -6.35 -2.60 5.94
C TRP A 316 -5.76 -1.27 5.47
N GLY A 317 -4.63 -0.88 6.03
CA GLY A 317 -3.85 0.28 5.60
C GLY A 317 -2.56 -0.19 4.95
N ASP A 318 -2.37 0.08 3.66
CA ASP A 318 -1.12 -0.30 2.96
C ASP A 318 0.11 0.37 3.59
N ASP A 319 -0.06 1.58 4.14
CA ASP A 319 0.98 2.36 4.84
C ASP A 319 0.90 2.24 6.38
N PHE A 320 0.26 1.20 6.93
CA PHE A 320 0.28 1.00 8.38
C PHE A 320 1.64 0.42 8.84
N ARG A 321 2.49 1.28 9.40
CA ARG A 321 3.87 0.98 9.78
C ARG A 321 4.34 1.74 11.04
N PRO A 322 5.44 1.35 11.69
CA PRO A 322 5.91 1.93 12.94
C PRO A 322 6.09 3.46 12.93
N GLU A 323 6.43 4.04 11.80
CA GLU A 323 6.64 5.49 11.60
C GLU A 323 5.33 6.28 11.81
N ASN A 324 4.19 5.62 11.61
CA ASN A 324 2.86 6.22 11.70
C ASN A 324 2.22 6.06 13.09
N VAL A 325 2.93 5.44 14.05
CA VAL A 325 2.44 5.22 15.42
C VAL A 325 3.26 6.04 16.41
N LEU A 326 2.59 6.93 17.14
CA LEU A 326 3.19 7.94 18.01
C LEU A 326 3.26 7.46 19.46
N LEU A 327 4.41 7.66 20.10
CA LEU A 327 4.70 7.28 21.48
C LEU A 327 4.88 8.50 22.40
N ASP A 328 4.44 8.40 23.64
CA ASP A 328 4.82 9.34 24.70
C ASP A 328 6.22 9.05 25.28
N GLU A 329 6.66 9.88 26.23
CA GLU A 329 7.95 9.73 26.93
C GLU A 329 8.09 8.40 27.70
N LYS A 330 7.00 7.67 27.91
CA LYS A 330 6.97 6.37 28.59
C LYS A 330 6.89 5.21 27.61
N GLY A 331 6.92 5.49 26.30
CA GLY A 331 6.81 4.50 25.25
C GLY A 331 5.39 3.96 25.04
N ALA A 332 4.36 4.64 25.55
CA ALA A 332 2.96 4.26 25.34
C ALA A 332 2.39 4.91 24.09
N VAL A 333 1.60 4.17 23.31
CA VAL A 333 0.91 4.71 22.13
C VAL A 333 -0.07 5.81 22.52
N VAL A 334 0.08 6.98 21.91
CA VAL A 334 -0.79 8.15 22.09
C VAL A 334 -1.48 8.61 20.81
N GLY A 335 -1.08 8.07 19.66
CA GLY A 335 -1.70 8.39 18.38
C GLY A 335 -1.30 7.42 17.27
N VAL A 336 -2.20 7.21 16.32
CA VAL A 336 -1.93 6.63 15.01
C VAL A 336 -2.35 7.65 13.97
N VAL A 337 -1.40 8.02 13.13
CA VAL A 337 -1.57 9.00 12.06
C VAL A 337 -1.45 8.31 10.71
N ASP A 338 -1.55 9.12 9.66
CA ASP A 338 -1.37 8.68 8.28
C ASP A 338 -2.30 7.55 7.80
N TRP A 339 -3.61 7.82 7.86
CA TRP A 339 -4.65 6.87 7.43
C TRP A 339 -4.90 6.89 5.92
N GLU A 340 -3.96 7.41 5.13
CA GLU A 340 -4.01 7.31 3.69
C GLU A 340 -3.87 5.86 3.22
N TYR A 341 -4.30 5.57 1.99
CA TYR A 341 -4.28 4.22 1.41
C TYR A 341 -4.96 3.12 2.25
N THR A 342 -5.93 3.51 3.08
CA THR A 342 -6.74 2.58 3.88
C THR A 342 -8.05 2.22 3.18
N TYR A 343 -8.37 0.92 3.15
CA TYR A 343 -9.56 0.36 2.51
C TYR A 343 -9.95 -0.98 3.17
N PHE A 344 -11.17 -1.46 2.92
CA PHE A 344 -11.50 -2.85 3.24
C PHE A 344 -10.88 -3.77 2.20
N ALA A 345 -10.05 -4.71 2.63
CA ALA A 345 -9.26 -5.61 1.79
C ALA A 345 -9.57 -7.09 2.09
N PRO A 346 -9.13 -8.04 1.24
CA PRO A 346 -9.17 -9.46 1.56
C PRO A 346 -8.61 -9.77 2.95
N GLU A 347 -9.30 -10.63 3.71
CA GLU A 347 -8.84 -11.06 5.04
C GLU A 347 -7.42 -11.65 5.02
N THR A 348 -7.03 -12.24 3.89
CA THR A 348 -5.70 -12.84 3.67
C THR A 348 -4.55 -11.84 3.83
N TYR A 349 -4.77 -10.54 3.68
CA TYR A 349 -3.72 -9.53 3.88
C TYR A 349 -3.30 -9.45 5.36
N HIS A 350 -4.27 -9.59 6.27
CA HIS A 350 -3.99 -9.62 7.71
C HIS A 350 -3.32 -10.92 8.17
N LEU A 351 -3.30 -11.96 7.34
CA LEU A 351 -2.66 -13.23 7.69
C LEU A 351 -1.15 -13.22 7.46
N ASN A 352 -0.61 -12.13 6.93
CA ASN A 352 0.82 -11.98 6.71
C ASN A 352 1.48 -11.32 7.91
N PRO A 353 2.68 -11.76 8.33
CA PRO A 353 3.55 -10.93 9.15
C PRO A 353 3.70 -9.54 8.53
N PRO A 354 3.72 -8.45 9.34
CA PRO A 354 3.80 -7.11 8.80
C PRO A 354 5.02 -6.93 7.89
N TRP A 355 4.79 -6.35 6.71
CA TRP A 355 5.83 -6.17 5.71
C TRP A 355 6.96 -5.24 6.18
N TRP A 356 6.68 -4.30 7.10
CA TRP A 356 7.66 -3.39 7.66
C TRP A 356 8.70 -4.08 8.56
N LEU A 357 8.49 -5.34 8.98
CA LEU A 357 9.55 -6.14 9.61
C LEU A 357 10.73 -6.38 8.67
N LEU A 358 10.47 -6.36 7.35
CA LEU A 358 11.53 -6.44 6.35
C LEU A 358 12.31 -5.11 6.27
N LEU A 359 11.63 -3.96 6.42
CA LEU A 359 12.28 -2.65 6.41
C LEU A 359 13.34 -2.53 7.52
N GLU A 360 12.98 -2.95 8.74
CA GLU A 360 13.90 -2.91 9.89
C GLU A 360 15.23 -3.64 9.62
N LEU A 361 15.20 -4.70 8.80
CA LEU A 361 16.43 -5.39 8.42
C LEU A 361 17.22 -4.58 7.42
N VAL A 362 16.56 -4.11 6.36
CA VAL A 362 17.29 -3.48 5.27
C VAL A 362 17.94 -2.18 5.72
N ASP A 363 17.31 -1.42 6.61
CA ASP A 363 17.93 -0.23 7.21
C ASP A 363 19.21 -0.59 8.01
N GLU A 364 19.22 -1.72 8.75
CA GLU A 364 20.40 -2.20 9.47
C GLU A 364 21.57 -2.62 8.53
N TYR A 365 21.28 -3.08 7.31
CA TYR A 365 22.32 -3.44 6.34
C TYR A 365 22.78 -2.25 5.47
N MET A 366 21.91 -1.27 5.20
CA MET A 366 22.21 -0.08 4.39
C MET A 366 23.05 0.96 5.15
N ASP A 367 23.04 0.95 6.49
CA ASP A 367 23.84 1.85 7.34
C ASP A 367 25.38 1.62 7.22
N LYS A 368 25.81 0.66 6.41
CA LYS A 368 27.23 0.42 6.09
C LYS A 368 27.75 1.25 4.91
N ASP A 369 26.88 1.85 4.09
CA ASP A 369 27.26 2.67 2.91
C ASP A 369 26.42 3.96 2.78
N ALA A 370 26.40 4.77 3.84
CA ALA A 370 26.20 6.24 3.93
C ALA A 370 25.28 7.03 2.94
N ASP A 371 24.40 7.83 3.57
CA ASP A 371 24.07 9.23 3.26
C ASP A 371 23.33 9.52 1.93
N SER A 372 22.10 9.01 1.83
CA SER A 372 21.08 9.56 0.94
C SER A 372 19.74 9.51 1.65
N GLY A 373 18.91 10.55 1.54
CA GLY A 373 17.53 10.57 2.05
C GLY A 373 16.61 9.65 1.26
N THR A 374 16.98 8.38 1.15
CA THR A 374 16.27 7.30 0.47
C THR A 374 15.09 6.87 1.32
N SER A 375 13.91 6.73 0.71
CA SER A 375 12.73 6.23 1.41
C SER A 375 12.82 4.73 1.69
N ASP A 376 12.20 4.26 2.77
CA ASP A 376 12.29 2.86 3.25
C ASP A 376 11.90 1.81 2.18
N GLN A 377 11.06 2.19 1.20
CA GLN A 377 10.68 1.33 0.06
C GLN A 377 11.85 1.03 -0.90
N GLU A 378 12.88 1.89 -0.92
CA GLU A 378 14.02 1.86 -1.85
C GLU A 378 15.11 0.88 -1.43
N ALA A 379 15.13 0.53 -0.14
CA ALA A 379 16.11 -0.37 0.44
C ALA A 379 15.80 -1.83 0.06
N LEU A 380 14.52 -2.19 0.12
CA LEU A 380 14.01 -3.56 -0.07
C LEU A 380 14.37 -4.20 -1.43
N SER A 381 14.52 -3.41 -2.50
CA SER A 381 14.91 -3.91 -3.82
C SER A 381 16.41 -4.19 -3.93
N HIS A 382 17.25 -3.47 -3.19
CA HIS A 382 18.71 -3.49 -3.40
C HIS A 382 19.38 -4.69 -2.73
N GLU A 383 18.90 -5.15 -1.57
CA GLU A 383 19.47 -6.32 -0.91
C GLU A 383 18.93 -7.65 -1.43
N ALA A 384 17.65 -7.70 -1.83
CA ALA A 384 17.09 -8.87 -2.47
C ALA A 384 17.84 -9.23 -3.79
N GLU A 385 18.42 -8.24 -4.47
CA GLU A 385 19.29 -8.45 -5.64
C GLU A 385 20.73 -8.83 -5.29
N ASN A 386 21.25 -8.41 -4.13
CA ASN A 386 22.65 -8.61 -3.73
C ASN A 386 22.88 -9.81 -2.80
N ALA A 387 21.81 -10.49 -2.37
CA ALA A 387 21.88 -11.70 -1.56
C ALA A 387 22.47 -12.93 -2.30
N GLU A 388 22.87 -12.80 -3.57
CA GLU A 388 23.48 -13.87 -4.38
C GLU A 388 24.85 -14.36 -3.87
N ASP A 389 25.53 -13.62 -2.98
CA ASP A 389 26.66 -14.17 -2.24
C ASP A 389 26.13 -15.01 -1.08
N GLY A 390 25.97 -16.33 -1.31
CA GLY A 390 25.24 -17.30 -0.48
C GLY A 390 25.63 -17.47 1.00
N GLN A 391 26.47 -16.61 1.56
CA GLN A 391 26.70 -16.46 2.99
C GLN A 391 25.81 -15.35 3.61
N GLY A 392 25.48 -14.28 2.86
CA GLY A 392 24.63 -13.17 3.32
C GLY A 392 23.13 -13.47 3.29
N ALA A 393 22.65 -14.20 2.28
CA ALA A 393 21.23 -14.61 2.18
C ALA A 393 20.75 -15.44 3.38
N GLY A 394 21.60 -16.33 3.89
CA GLY A 394 21.29 -17.17 5.05
C GLY A 394 21.17 -16.34 6.33
N GLU A 395 22.10 -15.42 6.57
CA GLU A 395 22.09 -14.52 7.73
C GLU A 395 20.88 -13.56 7.68
N PHE A 396 20.57 -13.00 6.51
CA PHE A 396 19.38 -12.16 6.30
C PHE A 396 18.09 -12.92 6.65
N ARG A 397 17.94 -14.15 6.14
CA ARG A 397 16.76 -14.97 6.40
C ARG A 397 16.61 -15.31 7.87
N GLU A 398 17.70 -15.67 8.55
CA GLU A 398 17.68 -15.97 9.99
C GLU A 398 17.25 -14.76 10.83
N GLN A 399 17.74 -13.56 10.50
CA GLN A 399 17.34 -12.33 11.18
C GLN A 399 15.87 -11.98 10.91
N TRP A 400 15.39 -12.17 9.69
CA TRP A 400 13.99 -11.97 9.37
C TRP A 400 13.06 -12.91 10.12
N ASP A 401 13.43 -14.19 10.19
CA ASP A 401 12.70 -15.17 10.99
C ASP A 401 12.70 -14.77 12.48
N GLU A 402 13.80 -14.21 13.03
CA GLU A 402 13.85 -13.71 14.41
C GLU A 402 12.89 -12.53 14.66
N LEU A 403 12.83 -11.57 13.74
CA LEU A 403 11.91 -10.43 13.83
C LEU A 403 10.45 -10.89 13.78
N VAL A 404 10.12 -11.77 12.84
CA VAL A 404 8.78 -12.36 12.71
C VAL A 404 8.41 -13.12 13.97
N GLU A 405 9.31 -13.95 14.52
CA GLU A 405 9.04 -14.66 15.77
C GLU A 405 8.84 -13.72 16.95
N THR A 406 9.59 -12.61 17.01
CA THR A 406 9.42 -11.59 18.03
C THR A 406 8.07 -10.91 17.93
N TYR A 407 7.62 -10.57 16.71
CA TYR A 407 6.29 -10.04 16.48
C TYR A 407 5.19 -11.06 16.83
N LEU A 408 5.34 -12.34 16.47
CA LEU A 408 4.37 -13.39 16.79
C LEU A 408 4.21 -13.58 18.30
N ARG A 409 5.30 -13.54 19.08
CA ARG A 409 5.23 -13.55 20.56
C ARG A 409 4.51 -12.33 21.10
N ALA A 410 4.74 -11.16 20.50
CA ALA A 410 4.08 -9.92 20.87
C ALA A 410 2.57 -9.95 20.55
N LEU A 411 2.19 -10.49 19.40
CA LEU A 411 0.81 -10.69 18.98
C LEU A 411 0.08 -11.67 19.91
N ASP A 412 0.70 -12.78 20.29
CA ASP A 412 0.17 -13.70 21.31
C ASP A 412 -0.12 -12.98 22.65
N LYS A 413 0.79 -12.09 23.08
CA LYS A 413 0.59 -11.30 24.30
C LYS A 413 -0.58 -10.32 24.14
N ALA A 414 -0.69 -9.66 22.99
CA ALA A 414 -1.78 -8.75 22.66
C ALA A 414 -3.14 -9.47 22.69
N GLU A 415 -3.25 -10.64 22.07
CA GLU A 415 -4.47 -11.46 22.07
C GLU A 415 -4.87 -11.90 23.47
N ARG A 416 -3.92 -12.36 24.30
CA ARG A 416 -4.19 -12.71 25.70
C ARG A 416 -4.68 -11.51 26.51
N LYS A 417 -4.10 -10.32 26.30
CA LYS A 417 -4.53 -9.06 26.95
C LYS A 417 -5.95 -8.69 26.55
N LEU A 418 -6.30 -8.81 25.28
CA LEU A 418 -7.67 -8.58 24.79
C LEU A 418 -8.67 -9.55 25.42
N GLN A 419 -8.31 -10.84 25.51
CA GLN A 419 -9.14 -11.86 26.15
C GLN A 419 -9.34 -11.61 27.66
N SER A 420 -8.28 -11.19 28.37
CA SER A 420 -8.34 -10.97 29.83
C SER A 420 -9.17 -9.76 30.23
N ASN A 421 -9.20 -8.70 29.42
CA ASN A 421 -9.82 -7.44 29.80
C ASN A 421 -11.36 -7.45 29.73
N GLN A 422 -12.01 -8.50 29.18
CA GLN A 422 -13.46 -8.56 28.90
C GLN A 422 -14.04 -7.32 28.16
N GLN A 423 -13.19 -6.41 27.69
CA GLN A 423 -13.51 -5.06 27.20
C GLN A 423 -13.68 -5.00 25.68
N ILE A 424 -13.33 -6.08 24.96
CA ILE A 424 -13.80 -6.30 23.60
C ILE A 424 -14.69 -7.54 23.65
N ARG A 425 -15.97 -7.34 23.95
CA ARG A 425 -16.97 -8.33 23.56
C ARG A 425 -16.85 -8.51 22.06
N SER A 426 -16.73 -9.77 21.66
CA SER A 426 -16.86 -10.35 20.33
C SER A 426 -18.06 -9.80 19.54
N GLN A 427 -17.99 -8.56 19.09
CA GLN A 427 -18.86 -8.03 18.05
C GLN A 427 -17.92 -7.46 17.01
N SER A 428 -17.68 -8.27 15.98
CA SER A 428 -17.21 -7.74 14.69
C SER A 428 -18.06 -6.51 14.37
N ILE A 429 -17.43 -5.37 14.16
CA ILE A 429 -18.17 -4.16 13.80
C ILE A 429 -18.35 -4.23 12.29
N ASP A 430 -19.56 -4.60 11.90
CA ASP A 430 -19.85 -4.96 10.51
C ASP A 430 -20.45 -3.80 9.73
N LEU A 431 -19.73 -3.39 8.70
CA LEU A 431 -20.12 -2.36 7.76
C LEU A 431 -20.86 -2.99 6.57
N CYS A 432 -22.14 -3.29 6.78
CA CYS A 432 -23.01 -3.88 5.76
C CYS A 432 -23.59 -2.84 4.78
N SER A 433 -23.53 -3.14 3.48
CA SER A 433 -24.08 -2.28 2.43
C SER A 433 -25.63 -2.28 2.32
N SER A 434 -26.31 -3.26 2.96
CA SER A 434 -27.77 -3.46 2.83
C SER A 434 -28.54 -3.29 4.15
N SER A 435 -29.75 -2.72 4.08
CA SER A 435 -30.65 -2.54 5.24
C SER A 435 -31.45 -3.80 5.61
N SER A 436 -31.15 -4.95 5.00
CA SER A 436 -31.87 -6.22 5.25
C SER A 436 -31.20 -7.01 6.36
N LYS A 437 -31.98 -7.34 7.39
CA LYS A 437 -31.59 -8.11 8.59
C LYS A 437 -31.31 -9.60 8.35
N ASP A 438 -31.02 -10.01 7.11
CA ASP A 438 -30.76 -11.41 6.80
C ASP A 438 -29.26 -11.69 6.91
N GLN A 439 -28.91 -12.20 8.08
CA GLN A 439 -27.55 -12.43 8.58
C GLN A 439 -26.98 -13.75 8.06
N ALA A 440 -26.01 -13.68 7.16
CA ALA A 440 -24.93 -14.67 7.09
C ALA A 440 -23.74 -14.06 7.84
N VAL A 441 -23.77 -14.14 9.16
CA VAL A 441 -22.66 -13.68 10.02
C VAL A 441 -21.49 -14.61 9.76
N ALA A 442 -20.35 -14.06 9.32
CA ALA A 442 -19.07 -14.75 9.34
C ALA A 442 -18.91 -15.48 10.68
N ALA A 443 -18.25 -16.65 10.70
CA ALA A 443 -18.01 -17.35 11.96
C ALA A 443 -17.55 -16.33 13.02
N PRO A 444 -18.20 -16.26 14.19
CA PRO A 444 -17.83 -15.27 15.20
C PRO A 444 -16.32 -15.35 15.40
N ILE A 445 -15.61 -14.22 15.49
CA ILE A 445 -14.14 -14.19 15.67
C ILE A 445 -13.68 -15.17 16.77
N ALA A 446 -14.54 -15.40 17.78
CA ALA A 446 -14.36 -16.41 18.83
C ALA A 446 -14.29 -17.89 18.39
N GLN A 447 -14.57 -18.23 17.12
CA GLN A 447 -14.49 -19.57 16.54
C GLN A 447 -13.34 -19.72 15.53
N GLN A 448 -12.72 -18.63 15.10
CA GLN A 448 -11.51 -18.70 14.29
C GLN A 448 -10.29 -18.94 15.20
N PRO A 449 -9.25 -19.64 14.71
CA PRO A 449 -7.95 -19.66 15.38
C PRO A 449 -7.47 -18.22 15.64
N PRO A 450 -6.69 -17.99 16.71
CA PRO A 450 -6.07 -16.69 16.94
C PRO A 450 -5.24 -16.24 15.72
N LEU A 451 -5.20 -14.94 15.48
CA LEU A 451 -4.48 -14.36 14.35
C LEU A 451 -3.00 -14.73 14.41
N SER A 452 -2.40 -14.80 15.62
CA SER A 452 -1.02 -15.27 15.79
C SER A 452 -0.78 -16.68 15.23
N GLN A 453 -1.73 -17.60 15.41
CA GLN A 453 -1.65 -18.95 14.89
C GLN A 453 -1.76 -18.96 13.37
N LEU A 454 -2.62 -18.11 12.80
CA LEU A 454 -2.80 -17.99 11.35
C LEU A 454 -1.57 -17.38 10.68
N LEU A 455 -0.99 -16.30 11.24
CA LEU A 455 0.27 -15.72 10.72
C LEU A 455 1.42 -16.71 10.81
N ARG A 456 1.53 -17.43 11.93
CA ARG A 456 2.57 -18.44 12.11
C ARG A 456 2.46 -19.52 11.03
N HIS A 457 1.25 -20.02 10.78
CA HIS A 457 1.02 -20.96 9.69
C HIS A 457 1.39 -20.37 8.33
N ARG A 458 0.95 -19.14 8.05
CA ARG A 458 1.28 -18.41 6.81
C ARG A 458 2.79 -18.34 6.59
N TRP A 459 3.54 -18.01 7.64
CA TRP A 459 4.98 -17.81 7.61
C TRP A 459 5.75 -19.13 7.45
N GLU A 460 5.41 -20.15 8.24
CA GLU A 460 6.16 -21.41 8.32
C GLU A 460 5.84 -22.36 7.16
N GLU A 461 4.56 -22.48 6.78
CA GLU A 461 4.09 -23.56 5.89
C GLU A 461 3.72 -23.07 4.48
N GLU A 462 3.69 -21.76 4.31
CA GLU A 462 2.72 -21.18 3.39
C GLU A 462 3.26 -19.86 2.77
N MET A 463 4.60 -19.74 2.73
CA MET A 463 5.39 -18.58 2.27
C MET A 463 5.03 -18.08 0.87
N LYS A 464 4.66 -18.96 -0.06
CA LYS A 464 4.26 -18.56 -1.42
C LYS A 464 3.02 -17.65 -1.45
N GLU A 465 2.07 -17.81 -0.51
CA GLU A 465 0.93 -16.89 -0.47
C GLU A 465 1.28 -15.61 0.26
N TYR A 466 2.17 -15.65 1.26
CA TYR A 466 2.74 -14.44 1.84
C TYR A 466 3.36 -13.59 0.73
N ALA A 467 4.24 -14.19 -0.06
CA ALA A 467 4.89 -13.55 -1.21
C ALA A 467 3.86 -13.02 -2.23
N LEU A 468 2.82 -13.80 -2.55
CA LEU A 468 1.79 -13.40 -3.50
C LEU A 468 0.97 -12.19 -3.00
N THR A 469 0.46 -12.22 -1.76
CA THR A 469 -0.40 -11.13 -1.26
C THR A 469 0.42 -9.90 -0.87
N THR A 470 1.60 -10.06 -0.26
CA THR A 470 2.51 -8.95 0.02
C THR A 470 3.01 -8.33 -1.28
N GLY A 471 3.27 -9.10 -2.34
CA GLY A 471 3.63 -8.58 -3.66
C GLY A 471 2.55 -7.69 -4.28
N PHE A 472 1.26 -7.88 -3.97
CA PHE A 472 0.20 -6.97 -4.42
C PHE A 472 0.10 -5.68 -3.58
N THR A 473 0.44 -5.72 -2.30
CA THR A 473 0.43 -4.52 -1.42
C THR A 473 1.72 -3.71 -1.55
N GLN A 474 2.84 -4.40 -1.77
CA GLN A 474 4.19 -3.88 -1.95
C GLN A 474 4.70 -4.23 -3.35
N THR A 475 4.08 -3.65 -4.38
CA THR A 475 4.30 -3.97 -5.81
C THR A 475 5.76 -3.88 -6.27
N HIS A 476 6.58 -3.02 -5.64
CA HIS A 476 8.00 -2.92 -5.93
C HIS A 476 8.78 -4.20 -5.59
N LEU A 477 8.25 -5.06 -4.70
CA LEU A 477 8.81 -6.37 -4.35
C LEU A 477 8.29 -7.54 -5.19
N LEU A 478 7.32 -7.30 -6.08
CA LEU A 478 6.62 -8.38 -6.79
C LEU A 478 7.58 -9.29 -7.55
N ASP A 479 8.60 -8.73 -8.20
CA ASP A 479 9.56 -9.49 -9.00
C ASP A 479 10.39 -10.43 -8.12
N ASN A 480 10.93 -9.93 -7.01
CA ASN A 480 11.77 -10.71 -6.08
C ASN A 480 10.95 -11.80 -5.40
N TYR A 481 9.79 -11.43 -4.85
CA TYR A 481 8.88 -12.40 -4.25
C TYR A 481 8.39 -13.46 -5.23
N PHE A 482 8.21 -13.09 -6.50
CA PHE A 482 7.84 -14.06 -7.52
C PHE A 482 8.94 -15.11 -7.70
N TRP A 483 10.17 -14.70 -7.98
CA TRP A 483 11.25 -15.62 -8.28
C TRP A 483 11.69 -16.44 -7.06
N ASP A 484 11.72 -15.82 -5.88
CA ASP A 484 12.23 -16.47 -4.67
C ASP A 484 11.24 -17.47 -4.05
N TYR A 485 9.94 -17.16 -4.07
CA TYR A 485 8.96 -17.89 -3.27
C TYR A 485 7.75 -18.41 -4.04
N ILE A 486 7.40 -17.79 -5.17
CA ILE A 486 6.20 -18.18 -5.94
C ILE A 486 6.58 -19.19 -7.00
N ASP A 487 7.56 -18.90 -7.85
CA ASP A 487 7.85 -19.63 -9.09
C ASP A 487 8.00 -21.14 -8.88
N GLU A 488 9.04 -21.58 -8.18
CA GLU A 488 9.30 -23.02 -7.99
C GLU A 488 8.21 -23.72 -7.16
N SER A 489 7.50 -22.97 -6.31
CA SER A 489 6.41 -23.53 -5.50
C SER A 489 5.17 -23.95 -6.31
N TYR A 490 5.00 -23.40 -7.52
CA TYR A 490 3.92 -23.74 -8.44
C TYR A 490 4.37 -24.66 -9.57
N TRP A 491 5.61 -24.50 -10.05
CA TRP A 491 6.07 -25.16 -11.28
C TRP A 491 7.31 -26.05 -11.11
N GLY A 492 7.81 -26.25 -9.89
CA GLY A 492 8.99 -27.07 -9.59
C GLY A 492 10.30 -26.37 -9.95
N GLU A 493 11.43 -27.05 -9.76
CA GLU A 493 12.79 -26.49 -9.93
C GLU A 493 13.00 -25.74 -11.27
N ASN A 494 13.57 -24.54 -11.22
CA ASN A 494 13.92 -23.69 -12.35
C ASN A 494 15.43 -23.75 -12.62
N THR A 495 15.93 -24.90 -13.06
CA THR A 495 17.36 -25.13 -13.29
C THR A 495 18.04 -24.18 -14.30
N LEU A 496 17.26 -23.56 -15.20
CA LEU A 496 17.78 -22.60 -16.16
C LEU A 496 17.87 -21.18 -15.58
N GLY A 497 17.13 -20.89 -14.50
CA GLY A 497 16.96 -19.56 -13.96
C GLY A 497 16.04 -18.67 -14.81
N GLY A 498 15.48 -17.63 -14.18
CA GLY A 498 14.71 -16.59 -14.84
C GLY A 498 13.57 -17.08 -15.74
N HIS A 499 13.22 -16.26 -16.72
CA HIS A 499 12.16 -16.53 -17.69
C HIS A 499 12.48 -17.72 -18.61
N GLU A 500 13.75 -18.00 -18.89
CA GLU A 500 14.17 -19.06 -19.81
C GLU A 500 13.63 -20.43 -19.40
N GLY A 501 13.64 -20.74 -18.10
CA GLY A 501 13.10 -22.01 -17.58
C GLY A 501 11.58 -22.10 -17.57
N ARG A 502 10.88 -20.99 -17.81
CA ARG A 502 9.40 -20.90 -17.80
C ARG A 502 8.78 -20.65 -19.16
N LEU A 503 9.57 -20.57 -20.23
CA LEU A 503 9.07 -20.32 -21.58
C LEU A 503 8.01 -21.32 -22.03
N GLU A 504 8.08 -22.59 -21.60
CA GLU A 504 7.12 -23.63 -21.95
C GLU A 504 5.72 -23.41 -21.35
N LEU A 505 5.62 -22.62 -20.27
CA LEU A 505 4.35 -22.26 -19.63
C LEU A 505 3.58 -21.18 -20.42
N LEU A 506 4.26 -20.49 -21.33
CA LEU A 506 3.68 -19.45 -22.17
C LEU A 506 3.15 -20.06 -23.48
N THR A 507 2.06 -19.51 -24.00
CA THR A 507 1.59 -19.84 -25.35
C THR A 507 2.49 -19.17 -26.42
N ASP A 508 2.45 -19.64 -27.67
CA ASP A 508 3.16 -18.96 -28.77
C ASP A 508 2.79 -17.47 -28.88
N PRO A 509 1.50 -17.08 -28.86
CA PRO A 509 1.13 -15.66 -28.79
C PRO A 509 1.71 -14.91 -27.60
N CYS A 510 1.80 -15.54 -26.42
CA CYS A 510 2.40 -14.91 -25.23
C CYS A 510 3.90 -14.70 -25.38
N ARG A 511 4.64 -15.67 -25.94
CA ARG A 511 6.08 -15.52 -26.20
C ARG A 511 6.34 -14.39 -27.20
N MET A 512 5.54 -14.28 -28.25
CA MET A 512 5.63 -13.15 -29.20
C MET A 512 5.31 -11.81 -28.54
N LEU A 513 4.33 -11.80 -27.63
CA LEU A 513 3.98 -10.59 -26.86
C LEU A 513 5.11 -10.17 -25.93
N MET A 514 5.76 -11.12 -25.26
CA MET A 514 6.92 -10.87 -24.41
C MET A 514 8.04 -10.18 -25.20
N ASP A 515 8.37 -10.67 -26.41
CA ASP A 515 9.36 -10.02 -27.28
C ASP A 515 8.90 -8.64 -27.78
N TRP A 516 7.58 -8.44 -27.96
CA TRP A 516 7.03 -7.12 -28.24
C TRP A 516 7.27 -6.13 -27.09
N PHE A 517 7.18 -6.57 -25.82
CA PHE A 517 7.47 -5.73 -24.66
C PHE A 517 8.91 -5.21 -24.63
N VAL A 518 9.86 -6.01 -25.11
CA VAL A 518 11.29 -5.66 -25.19
C VAL A 518 11.56 -4.64 -26.30
N HIS A 519 10.80 -4.65 -27.40
CA HIS A 519 11.09 -3.86 -28.60
C HIS A 519 10.20 -2.64 -28.80
N ARG A 520 9.08 -2.55 -28.09
CA ARG A 520 8.20 -1.37 -28.13
C ARG A 520 8.92 -0.13 -27.61
N ARG A 521 8.49 1.05 -28.08
CA ARG A 521 8.93 2.34 -27.55
C ARG A 521 7.83 2.98 -26.73
N VAL A 522 8.21 3.67 -25.64
CA VAL A 522 7.28 4.43 -24.79
C VAL A 522 6.53 5.49 -25.59
N GLU A 523 7.17 6.13 -26.58
CA GLU A 523 6.58 7.19 -27.42
C GLU A 523 5.39 6.70 -28.27
N GLU A 524 5.36 5.41 -28.64
CA GLU A 524 4.26 4.80 -29.42
C GLU A 524 2.94 4.74 -28.62
N LYS A 525 2.98 4.88 -27.29
CA LYS A 525 1.80 4.90 -26.41
C LYS A 525 0.86 6.08 -26.66
N THR A 526 1.41 7.22 -27.10
CA THR A 526 0.63 8.46 -27.34
C THR A 526 -0.38 8.33 -28.49
N VAL A 527 -0.17 7.36 -29.39
CA VAL A 527 -1.04 7.10 -30.55
C VAL A 527 -2.20 6.16 -30.19
N TRP A 528 -2.10 5.42 -29.08
CA TRP A 528 -3.06 4.39 -28.71
C TRP A 528 -4.08 4.88 -27.69
N LYS A 529 -5.32 4.37 -27.77
CA LYS A 529 -6.29 4.49 -26.66
C LYS A 529 -5.83 3.58 -25.52
N PRO A 530 -5.35 4.08 -24.37
CA PRO A 530 -4.61 3.26 -23.39
C PRO A 530 -5.38 2.03 -22.90
N LYS A 531 -6.66 2.18 -22.56
CA LYS A 531 -7.50 1.05 -22.13
C LYS A 531 -7.69 0.01 -23.24
N ALA A 532 -7.81 0.45 -24.50
CA ALA A 532 -7.97 -0.47 -25.63
C ALA A 532 -6.67 -1.24 -25.91
N LEU A 533 -5.51 -0.60 -25.74
CA LEU A 533 -4.21 -1.27 -25.83
C LEU A 533 -4.08 -2.35 -24.74
N LEU A 534 -4.36 -1.99 -23.48
CA LEU A 534 -4.31 -2.98 -22.39
C LEU A 534 -5.25 -4.15 -22.68
N ASN A 535 -6.50 -3.89 -23.08
CA ASN A 535 -7.44 -4.97 -23.40
C ASN A 535 -6.90 -5.91 -24.49
N GLN A 536 -6.23 -5.39 -25.52
CA GLN A 536 -5.61 -6.24 -26.56
C GLN A 536 -4.45 -7.07 -26.02
N VAL A 537 -3.59 -6.48 -25.17
CA VAL A 537 -2.51 -7.20 -24.47
C VAL A 537 -3.08 -8.34 -23.65
N LEU A 538 -4.11 -8.07 -22.83
CA LEU A 538 -4.76 -9.07 -21.99
C LEU A 538 -5.47 -10.16 -22.82
N GLU A 539 -6.13 -9.80 -23.93
CA GLU A 539 -6.76 -10.76 -24.84
C GLU A 539 -5.72 -11.68 -25.52
N GLN A 540 -4.55 -11.16 -25.89
CA GLN A 540 -3.47 -11.97 -26.45
C GLN A 540 -2.84 -12.88 -25.39
N MET A 541 -2.63 -12.39 -24.15
CA MET A 541 -2.21 -13.23 -23.02
C MET A 541 -3.20 -14.37 -22.74
N ASP A 542 -4.49 -14.12 -22.96
CA ASP A 542 -5.56 -15.11 -22.82
C ASP A 542 -5.67 -16.09 -24.01
N GLY A 543 -4.87 -15.91 -25.07
CA GLY A 543 -4.96 -16.69 -26.30
C GLY A 543 -6.23 -16.42 -27.13
N LYS A 544 -6.91 -15.29 -26.91
CA LYS A 544 -8.21 -14.95 -27.54
C LYS A 544 -8.10 -14.07 -28.78
N SER A 545 -6.97 -13.41 -29.01
CA SER A 545 -6.77 -12.46 -30.12
C SER A 545 -5.55 -12.79 -30.98
N SER A 546 -5.52 -12.22 -32.19
CA SER A 546 -4.35 -12.26 -33.07
C SER A 546 -3.20 -11.43 -32.47
N VAL A 547 -1.96 -11.84 -32.78
CA VAL A 547 -0.73 -11.18 -32.35
C VAL A 547 -0.78 -9.67 -32.63
N LEU A 548 -0.53 -8.86 -31.60
CA LEU A 548 -0.27 -7.42 -31.72
C LEU A 548 0.81 -7.19 -32.77
N VAL A 549 0.42 -6.61 -33.91
CA VAL A 549 1.31 -6.42 -35.05
C VAL A 549 2.22 -5.23 -34.78
N VAL A 550 3.54 -5.47 -34.74
CA VAL A 550 4.57 -4.43 -34.81
C VAL A 550 4.41 -3.69 -36.15
N PRO A 551 4.07 -2.39 -36.18
CA PRO A 551 4.24 -1.63 -37.41
C PRO A 551 5.74 -1.59 -37.71
N HIS A 552 6.17 -2.24 -38.78
CA HIS A 552 7.59 -2.40 -39.14
C HIS A 552 8.31 -1.09 -39.53
N ASN A 553 7.75 0.10 -39.25
CA ASN A 553 8.19 1.37 -39.83
C ASN A 553 8.79 2.40 -38.85
N SER A 554 9.17 2.01 -37.63
CA SER A 554 9.75 2.92 -36.61
C SER A 554 11.14 2.49 -36.10
N ARG A 555 12.02 2.01 -36.99
CA ARG A 555 13.48 2.09 -36.75
C ARG A 555 14.00 3.39 -37.40
N PRO A 556 14.40 4.43 -36.64
CA PRO A 556 15.29 5.44 -37.18
C PRO A 556 16.66 4.78 -37.39
N GLU A 557 17.22 4.94 -38.59
CA GLU A 557 18.63 4.63 -38.91
C GLU A 557 19.61 5.39 -38.02
#